data_AF-A0A7W2NFR6-F1
#
_entry.id   AF-A0A7W2NFR6-F1
#
_cell.length_a   1.000
_cell.length_b   1.000
_cell.length_c   1.000
_cell.angle_alpha   90.00
_cell.angle_beta   90.00
_cell.angle_gamma   90.00
#
_symmetry.space_group_name_H-M   'P 1'
#
loop_
_entity.id
_entity.type
_entity.pdbx_description
1 polymer ?
#
loop_
_entity_poly.entity_id
_entity_poly.type
_entity_poly.pdbx_seq_one_letter_code
_entity_poly.pdbx_strand_id
1 'polypeptide(L)'
;MLIIFVAILIGLSLGLLGSGGSILTVPALTYIVGQDEKTAIASSLAIVGLIAFSGALKYQQNKMIHWPVVLQFGLPSMLFSYLAAGLSIYFSGSEQLSLFAVIMLLAAFSMLKGKVNAPDKTLSDNVVLKLVFIGAIVGSITGLVGVGGGFLIVPALLAFTRMNMVYAVATSLAIITLQSLTGFIKYFSMSTQIDLNLNWQVIVILALIGSVSSLLGQKLATNAPQEKLKKFFAIFLLIMSVSILIHSISDFF
;
A
#
# COMPACT_ATOMS: atom_id res chain seq x y z
N MET A 1 -23.95 -7.41 2.49
CA MET A 1 -23.41 -7.15 3.85
C MET A 1 -21.90 -7.41 3.94
N LEU A 2 -21.39 -8.53 3.41
CA LEU A 2 -19.96 -8.89 3.49
C LEU A 2 -19.02 -7.84 2.86
N ILE A 3 -19.34 -7.31 1.67
CA ILE A 3 -18.54 -6.28 0.98
C ILE A 3 -18.39 -4.99 1.82
N ILE A 4 -19.45 -4.59 2.52
CA ILE A 4 -19.43 -3.40 3.39
C ILE A 4 -18.47 -3.62 4.55
N PHE A 5 -18.52 -4.79 5.18
CA PHE A 5 -17.61 -5.14 6.28
C PHE A 5 -16.15 -5.14 5.81
N VAL A 6 -15.88 -5.73 4.64
CA VAL A 6 -14.57 -5.69 3.99
C VAL A 6 -14.11 -4.25 3.72
N ALA A 7 -14.98 -3.39 3.19
CA ALA A 7 -14.66 -1.99 2.92
C ALA A 7 -14.26 -1.23 4.20
N ILE A 8 -14.99 -1.48 5.29
CA ILE A 8 -14.70 -0.88 6.61
C ILE A 8 -13.33 -1.33 7.10
N LEU A 9 -13.02 -2.63 7.01
CA LEU A 9 -11.71 -3.16 7.43
C LEU A 9 -10.58 -2.59 6.57
N ILE A 10 -10.74 -2.56 5.25
CA ILE A 10 -9.76 -1.95 4.32
C ILE A 10 -9.52 -0.49 4.70
N GLY A 11 -10.60 0.28 4.85
CA GLY A 11 -10.51 1.70 5.17
C GLY A 11 -9.87 1.96 6.52
N LEU A 12 -10.34 1.30 7.58
CA LEU A 12 -9.75 1.42 8.93
C LEU A 12 -8.27 1.06 8.92
N SER A 13 -7.90 -0.04 8.25
CA SER A 13 -6.52 -0.50 8.15
C SER A 13 -5.63 0.48 7.36
N LEU A 14 -6.14 1.06 6.27
CA LEU A 14 -5.43 2.10 5.53
C LEU A 14 -5.26 3.38 6.36
N GLY A 15 -6.30 3.82 7.06
CA GLY A 15 -6.28 5.01 7.90
C GLY A 15 -5.39 4.87 9.13
N LEU A 16 -5.38 3.68 9.74
CA LEU A 16 -4.56 3.37 10.90
C LEU A 16 -3.08 3.26 10.54
N LEU A 17 -2.77 2.52 9.47
CA LEU A 17 -1.42 2.03 9.20
C LEU A 17 -0.78 2.68 7.98
N GLY A 18 -1.51 3.54 7.26
CA GLY A 18 -1.10 4.12 5.99
C GLY A 18 -1.04 3.13 4.84
N SER A 19 -1.22 1.83 5.10
CA SER A 19 -0.77 0.77 4.21
C SER A 19 -1.56 -0.53 4.35
N GLY A 20 -2.29 -0.69 5.46
CA GLY A 20 -3.05 -1.89 5.78
C GLY A 20 -4.20 -2.18 4.82
N GLY A 21 -4.78 -1.15 4.21
CA GLY A 21 -5.87 -1.28 3.25
C GLY A 21 -5.42 -1.94 1.95
N SER A 22 -4.28 -1.57 1.37
CA SER A 22 -3.80 -2.24 0.15
C SER A 22 -3.55 -3.73 0.34
N ILE A 23 -3.06 -4.12 1.52
CA ILE A 23 -2.82 -5.52 1.84
C ILE A 23 -4.10 -6.35 1.87
N LEU A 24 -5.22 -5.74 2.31
CA LEU A 24 -6.51 -6.42 2.37
C LEU A 24 -7.22 -6.40 1.03
N THR A 25 -7.09 -5.32 0.26
CA THR A 25 -7.95 -5.10 -0.89
C THR A 25 -7.76 -6.19 -1.94
N VAL A 26 -6.53 -6.57 -2.30
CA VAL A 26 -6.32 -7.61 -3.33
C VAL A 26 -6.83 -8.99 -2.89
N PRO A 27 -6.45 -9.52 -1.71
CA PRO A 27 -7.00 -10.79 -1.21
C PRO A 27 -8.51 -10.76 -1.01
N ALA A 28 -9.07 -9.62 -0.58
CA ALA A 28 -10.51 -9.52 -0.40
C ALA A 28 -11.26 -9.52 -1.75
N LEU A 29 -10.72 -8.86 -2.78
CA LEU A 29 -11.32 -8.88 -4.11
C LEU A 29 -11.20 -10.25 -4.78
N THR A 30 -10.08 -10.95 -4.59
CA THR A 30 -9.88 -12.31 -5.12
C THR A 30 -10.72 -13.33 -4.36
N TYR A 31 -10.50 -13.48 -3.05
CA TYR A 31 -11.08 -14.58 -2.28
C TYR A 31 -12.53 -14.36 -1.83
N ILE A 32 -12.94 -13.10 -1.59
CA ILE A 32 -14.28 -12.80 -1.09
C ILE A 32 -15.23 -12.37 -2.22
N VAL A 33 -14.73 -11.52 -3.13
CA VAL A 33 -15.55 -11.05 -4.26
C VAL A 33 -15.46 -12.00 -5.46
N GLY A 34 -14.42 -12.84 -5.55
CA GLY A 34 -14.26 -13.81 -6.64
C GLY A 34 -13.77 -13.19 -7.95
N GLN A 35 -13.06 -12.07 -7.89
CA GLN A 35 -12.45 -11.47 -9.07
C GLN A 35 -11.18 -12.23 -9.46
N ASP A 36 -10.94 -12.35 -10.77
CA ASP A 36 -9.64 -12.74 -11.32
C ASP A 36 -8.53 -11.87 -10.72
N GLU A 37 -7.35 -12.45 -10.48
CA GLU A 37 -6.25 -11.80 -9.78
C GLU A 37 -5.84 -10.48 -10.44
N LYS A 38 -5.76 -10.44 -11.77
CA LYS A 38 -5.33 -9.22 -12.48
C LYS A 38 -6.43 -8.14 -12.41
N THR A 39 -7.69 -8.56 -12.45
CA THR A 39 -8.84 -7.66 -12.23
C THR A 39 -8.89 -7.13 -10.80
N ALA A 40 -8.62 -7.98 -9.80
CA ALA A 40 -8.55 -7.61 -8.40
C ALA A 40 -7.40 -6.64 -8.13
N ILE A 41 -6.23 -6.88 -8.71
CA ILE A 41 -5.06 -6.00 -8.63
C ILE A 41 -5.38 -4.62 -9.20
N ALA A 42 -5.91 -4.56 -10.43
CA ALA A 42 -6.30 -3.30 -11.07
C ALA A 42 -7.39 -2.56 -10.27
N SER A 43 -8.43 -3.28 -9.83
CA SER A 43 -9.50 -2.72 -8.98
C SER A 43 -8.95 -2.19 -7.66
N SER A 44 -7.98 -2.88 -7.06
CA SER A 44 -7.36 -2.47 -5.80
C SER A 44 -6.61 -1.15 -5.92
N LEU A 45 -5.92 -0.91 -7.04
CA LEU A 45 -5.21 0.35 -7.28
C LEU A 45 -6.20 1.52 -7.31
N ALA A 46 -7.34 1.36 -7.97
CA ALA A 46 -8.40 2.37 -7.96
C ALA A 46 -8.95 2.60 -6.55
N ILE A 47 -9.34 1.54 -5.85
CA ILE A 47 -9.94 1.61 -4.50
C ILE A 47 -8.96 2.25 -3.51
N VAL A 48 -7.75 1.70 -3.41
CA VAL A 48 -6.72 2.16 -2.48
C VAL A 48 -6.30 3.58 -2.81
N GLY A 49 -6.16 3.93 -4.10
CA GLY A 49 -5.84 5.29 -4.52
C GLY A 49 -6.87 6.32 -4.05
N LEU A 50 -8.16 6.02 -4.15
CA LEU A 50 -9.24 6.91 -3.71
C LEU A 50 -9.31 7.03 -2.18
N ILE A 51 -9.13 5.93 -1.46
CA ILE A 51 -9.10 5.94 0.01
C ILE A 51 -7.87 6.69 0.52
N ALA A 52 -6.71 6.47 -0.11
CA ALA A 52 -5.46 7.14 0.22
C ALA A 52 -5.53 8.64 -0.07
N PHE A 53 -6.13 9.03 -1.20
CA PHE A 53 -6.33 10.43 -1.55
C PHE A 53 -7.19 11.15 -0.51
N SER A 54 -8.35 10.56 -0.18
CA SER A 54 -9.25 11.08 0.84
C SER A 54 -8.55 11.24 2.19
N GLY A 55 -7.74 10.25 2.55
CA GLY A 55 -6.93 10.29 3.76
C GLY A 55 -5.81 11.33 3.74
N ALA A 56 -5.11 11.47 2.62
CA ALA A 56 -4.04 12.43 2.43
C ALA A 56 -4.56 13.87 2.50
N LEU A 57 -5.74 14.16 1.94
CA LEU A 57 -6.39 15.47 2.08
C LEU A 57 -6.56 15.87 3.55
N LYS A 58 -6.98 14.94 4.42
CA LYS A 58 -7.15 15.23 5.84
C LYS A 58 -5.84 15.47 6.56
N TYR A 59 -4.81 14.68 6.28
CA TYR A 59 -3.46 14.90 6.84
C TYR A 59 -2.82 16.20 6.34
N GLN A 60 -3.09 16.58 5.09
CA GLN A 60 -2.62 17.84 4.51
C GLN A 60 -3.26 19.05 5.19
N GLN A 61 -4.58 19.00 5.50
CA GLN A 61 -5.24 20.05 6.29
C GLN A 61 -4.54 20.29 7.63
N ASN A 62 -3.96 19.24 8.21
CA ASN A 62 -3.22 19.29 9.47
C ASN A 62 -1.70 19.50 9.27
N LYS A 63 -1.23 19.77 8.04
CA LYS A 63 0.19 19.98 7.68
C LYS A 63 1.12 18.84 8.12
N MET A 64 0.62 17.60 8.11
CA MET A 64 1.39 16.41 8.52
C MET A 64 2.15 15.73 7.38
N ILE A 65 2.04 16.22 6.15
CA ILE A 65 2.68 15.62 4.97
C ILE A 65 4.03 16.30 4.70
N HIS A 66 5.10 15.49 4.65
CA HIS A 66 6.43 15.97 4.28
C HIS A 66 6.64 15.94 2.77
N TRP A 67 6.25 17.02 2.09
CA TRP A 67 6.37 17.17 0.63
C TRP A 67 7.77 16.92 0.04
N PRO A 68 8.89 17.31 0.67
CA PRO A 68 10.21 16.97 0.16
C PRO A 68 10.40 15.46 0.02
N VAL A 69 9.92 14.68 0.99
CA VAL A 69 9.98 13.22 0.93
C VAL A 69 8.99 12.67 -0.08
N VAL A 70 7.80 13.24 -0.22
CA VAL A 70 6.86 12.88 -1.30
C VAL A 70 7.51 13.05 -2.68
N LEU A 71 8.28 14.12 -2.90
CA LEU A 71 8.95 14.35 -4.18
C LEU A 71 10.16 13.42 -4.36
N GLN A 72 11.03 13.33 -3.35
CA GLN A 72 12.28 12.57 -3.41
C GLN A 72 12.05 11.05 -3.46
N PHE A 73 11.07 10.55 -2.73
CA PHE A 73 10.71 9.13 -2.73
C PHE A 73 9.62 8.83 -3.75
N GLY A 74 8.59 9.68 -3.82
CA GLY A 74 7.39 9.41 -4.61
C GLY A 74 7.58 9.54 -6.10
N LEU A 75 8.33 10.53 -6.62
CA LEU A 75 8.54 10.64 -8.07
C LEU A 75 9.32 9.45 -8.65
N PRO A 76 10.45 9.01 -8.05
CA PRO A 76 11.11 7.77 -8.47
C PRO A 76 10.20 6.56 -8.31
N SER A 77 9.47 6.46 -7.19
CA SER A 77 8.52 5.37 -6.99
C SER A 77 7.46 5.29 -8.08
N MET A 78 6.85 6.42 -8.45
CA MET A 78 5.86 6.49 -9.55
C MET A 78 6.45 6.04 -10.88
N LEU A 79 7.63 6.55 -11.25
CA LEU A 79 8.28 6.22 -12.51
C LEU A 79 8.57 4.72 -12.60
N PHE A 80 9.25 4.18 -11.59
CA PHE A 80 9.62 2.78 -11.56
C PHE A 80 8.42 1.85 -11.38
N SER A 81 7.38 2.30 -10.68
CA SER A 81 6.10 1.58 -10.57
C SER A 81 5.39 1.49 -11.91
N TYR A 82 5.39 2.55 -12.71
CA TYR A 82 4.79 2.54 -14.05
C TYR A 82 5.54 1.59 -15.00
N LEU A 83 6.89 1.64 -14.99
CA LEU A 83 7.72 0.75 -15.79
C LEU A 83 7.53 -0.72 -15.39
N ALA A 84 7.58 -0.99 -14.08
CA ALA A 84 7.35 -2.31 -13.51
C ALA A 84 5.94 -2.84 -13.79
N ALA A 85 4.90 -2.02 -13.66
CA ALA A 85 3.54 -2.41 -14.00
C ALA A 85 3.44 -2.83 -15.49
N GLY A 86 4.23 -2.22 -16.38
CA GLY A 86 4.32 -2.68 -17.77
C GLY A 86 4.96 -4.06 -17.95
N LEU A 87 5.87 -4.44 -17.07
CA LEU A 87 6.48 -5.78 -17.07
C LEU A 87 5.60 -6.83 -16.38
N SER A 88 4.58 -6.40 -15.63
CA SER A 88 3.67 -7.29 -14.90
C SER A 88 2.90 -8.25 -15.82
N ILE A 89 2.76 -7.93 -17.11
CA ILE A 89 2.11 -8.80 -18.11
C ILE A 89 2.81 -10.15 -18.28
N TYR A 90 4.12 -10.20 -18.05
CA TYR A 90 4.93 -11.42 -18.14
C TYR A 90 4.77 -12.32 -16.92
N PHE A 91 4.06 -11.86 -15.89
CA PHE A 91 3.75 -12.61 -14.70
C PHE A 91 2.25 -12.96 -14.68
N SER A 92 1.96 -14.18 -14.25
CA SER A 92 0.62 -14.61 -13.89
C SER A 92 0.18 -13.92 -12.60
N GLY A 93 -1.14 -13.88 -12.35
CA GLY A 93 -1.69 -13.30 -11.13
C GLY A 93 -1.23 -14.01 -9.85
N SER A 94 -1.12 -15.35 -9.91
CA SER A 94 -0.62 -16.17 -8.80
C SER A 94 0.86 -15.89 -8.49
N GLU A 95 1.71 -15.70 -9.50
CA GLU A 95 3.12 -15.30 -9.29
C GLU A 95 3.22 -13.91 -8.63
N GLN A 96 2.37 -12.97 -9.02
CA GLN A 96 2.32 -11.64 -8.40
C GLN A 96 1.86 -11.72 -6.94
N LEU A 97 0.86 -12.55 -6.63
CA LEU A 97 0.39 -12.79 -5.27
C LEU A 97 1.43 -13.51 -4.39
N SER A 98 2.13 -14.50 -4.95
CA SER A 98 3.25 -15.17 -4.29
C SER A 98 4.37 -14.19 -3.96
N LEU A 99 4.80 -13.39 -4.95
CA LEU A 99 5.81 -12.34 -4.76
C LEU A 99 5.36 -11.33 -3.69
N PHE A 100 4.11 -10.90 -3.75
CA PHE A 100 3.50 -10.01 -2.77
C PHE A 100 3.59 -10.58 -1.36
N ALA A 101 3.22 -11.85 -1.17
CA ALA A 101 3.20 -12.50 0.13
C ALA A 101 4.61 -12.67 0.71
N VAL A 102 5.60 -13.06 -0.11
CA VAL A 102 7.01 -13.15 0.32
C VAL A 102 7.54 -11.80 0.78
N ILE A 103 7.29 -10.74 0.01
CA ILE A 103 7.78 -9.40 0.35
C ILE A 103 7.07 -8.85 1.59
N MET A 104 5.78 -9.15 1.74
CA MET A 104 5.01 -8.81 2.94
C MET A 104 5.55 -9.52 4.19
N LEU A 105 5.92 -10.80 4.07
CA LEU A 105 6.55 -11.57 5.14
C LEU A 105 7.87 -10.92 5.58
N LEU A 106 8.72 -10.53 4.61
CA LEU A 106 9.98 -9.84 4.86
C LEU A 106 9.76 -8.48 5.54
N ALA A 107 8.76 -7.71 5.09
CA ALA A 107 8.39 -6.44 5.70
C ALA A 107 7.92 -6.63 7.15
N ALA A 108 7.10 -7.66 7.44
CA ALA A 108 6.66 -8.01 8.79
C ALA A 108 7.85 -8.25 9.72
N PHE A 109 8.81 -9.09 9.31
CA PHE A 109 10.00 -9.39 10.10
C PHE A 109 10.89 -8.17 10.31
N SER A 110 11.07 -7.32 9.29
CA SER A 110 11.81 -6.07 9.40
C SER A 110 11.18 -5.13 10.44
N MET A 111 9.85 -5.03 10.46
CA MET A 111 9.15 -4.21 11.44
C MET A 111 9.23 -4.78 12.86
N LEU A 112 9.18 -6.10 13.04
CA LEU A 112 9.34 -6.72 14.36
C LEU A 112 10.76 -6.53 14.93
N LYS A 113 11.79 -6.54 14.08
CA LYS A 113 13.19 -6.38 14.50
C LYS A 113 13.63 -4.92 14.65
N GLY A 114 13.03 -4.00 13.90
CA GLY A 114 13.42 -2.60 13.92
C GLY A 114 13.11 -1.93 15.27
N LYS A 115 14.07 -1.25 15.87
CA LYS A 115 13.79 -0.32 16.98
C LYS A 115 13.18 0.98 16.42
N VAL A 116 12.28 1.62 17.17
CA VAL A 116 11.83 2.98 16.84
C VAL A 116 13.00 3.88 17.19
N ASN A 117 13.75 4.34 16.17
CA ASN A 117 14.89 5.22 16.39
C ASN A 117 14.38 6.61 16.80
N ALA A 118 14.99 7.18 17.83
CA ALA A 118 14.74 8.57 18.20
C ALA A 118 15.16 9.52 17.05
N PRO A 119 14.44 10.63 16.82
CA PRO A 119 14.81 11.58 15.80
C PRO A 119 16.13 12.25 16.15
N ASP A 120 17.18 11.90 15.40
CA ASP A 120 18.49 12.52 15.50
C ASP A 120 18.53 13.82 14.64
N LYS A 121 19.37 14.81 14.98
CA LYS A 121 19.20 16.23 14.55
C LYS A 121 19.86 16.63 13.22
N THR A 122 20.65 15.77 12.60
CA THR A 122 21.41 16.11 11.38
C THR A 122 20.89 15.34 10.14
N LEU A 123 20.20 16.03 9.23
CA LEU A 123 19.90 15.49 7.90
C LEU A 123 21.20 15.56 7.08
N SER A 124 21.90 14.44 6.93
CA SER A 124 23.07 14.33 6.05
C SER A 124 22.64 14.42 4.58
N ASP A 125 23.46 15.05 3.74
CA ASP A 125 23.25 15.15 2.27
C ASP A 125 23.02 13.79 1.58
N ASN A 126 23.46 12.70 2.19
CA ASN A 126 23.23 11.32 1.72
C ASN A 126 21.78 10.82 1.88
N VAL A 127 20.90 11.54 2.57
CA VAL A 127 19.52 11.09 2.80
C VAL A 127 18.68 11.19 1.52
N VAL A 128 18.89 12.22 0.70
CA VAL A 128 18.11 12.44 -0.52
C VAL A 128 18.35 11.34 -1.55
N LEU A 129 19.63 11.03 -1.84
CA LEU A 129 19.99 9.98 -2.78
C LEU A 129 19.48 8.61 -2.33
N LYS A 130 19.55 8.33 -1.03
CA LYS A 130 18.97 7.11 -0.44
C LYS A 130 17.47 7.05 -0.68
N LEU A 131 16.72 8.12 -0.41
CA LEU A 131 15.28 8.16 -0.61
C LEU A 131 14.88 7.95 -2.07
N VAL A 132 15.65 8.51 -3.01
CA VAL A 132 15.43 8.30 -4.45
C VAL A 132 15.63 6.83 -4.81
N PHE A 133 16.73 6.23 -4.36
CA PHE A 133 17.05 4.84 -4.66
C PHE A 133 16.04 3.86 -4.05
N ILE A 134 15.65 4.08 -2.79
CA ILE A 134 14.66 3.25 -2.11
C ILE A 134 13.28 3.46 -2.72
N GLY A 135 12.93 4.70 -3.08
CA GLY A 135 11.72 5.01 -3.82
C GLY A 135 11.63 4.22 -5.13
N ALA A 136 12.71 4.16 -5.90
CA ALA A 136 12.79 3.35 -7.11
C ALA A 136 12.58 1.85 -6.83
N ILE A 137 13.27 1.28 -5.83
CA ILE A 137 13.11 -0.14 -5.45
C ILE A 137 11.67 -0.44 -5.03
N VAL A 138 11.13 0.35 -4.10
CA VAL A 138 9.77 0.18 -3.61
C VAL A 138 8.78 0.32 -4.76
N GLY A 139 8.97 1.32 -5.62
CA GLY A 139 8.19 1.55 -6.84
C GLY A 139 8.19 0.34 -7.77
N SER A 140 9.37 -0.18 -8.11
CA SER A 140 9.51 -1.37 -8.95
C SER A 140 8.78 -2.58 -8.39
N ILE A 141 8.99 -2.86 -7.10
CA ILE A 141 8.36 -4.01 -6.43
C ILE A 141 6.83 -3.87 -6.48
N THR A 142 6.33 -2.71 -6.10
CA THR A 142 4.89 -2.51 -5.92
C THR A 142 4.16 -2.24 -7.22
N GLY A 143 4.85 -1.80 -8.27
CA GLY A 143 4.35 -1.77 -9.64
C GLY A 143 4.26 -3.16 -10.27
N LEU A 144 5.26 -4.02 -10.06
CA LEU A 144 5.23 -5.42 -10.50
C LEU A 144 4.08 -6.19 -9.83
N VAL A 145 3.96 -6.03 -8.50
CA VAL A 145 2.94 -6.68 -7.67
C VAL A 145 1.55 -6.07 -7.86
N GLY A 146 1.47 -4.78 -8.17
CA GLY A 146 0.20 -4.07 -8.41
C GLY A 146 -0.64 -3.76 -7.17
N VAL A 147 -0.11 -3.87 -5.95
CA VAL A 147 -0.87 -3.67 -4.69
C VAL A 147 -0.83 -2.21 -4.18
N GLY A 148 -0.39 -1.24 -4.98
CA GLY A 148 -0.48 0.18 -4.60
C GLY A 148 0.43 0.60 -3.44
N GLY A 149 1.62 0.04 -3.33
CA GLY A 149 2.75 0.66 -2.60
C GLY A 149 2.77 0.54 -1.08
N GLY A 150 1.63 0.72 -0.43
CA GLY A 150 1.57 1.24 0.94
C GLY A 150 2.35 0.43 1.96
N PHE A 151 2.28 -0.90 1.88
CA PHE A 151 2.88 -1.79 2.86
C PHE A 151 4.40 -1.74 2.95
N LEU A 152 5.06 -1.28 1.87
CA LEU A 152 6.51 -1.07 1.85
C LEU A 152 6.90 0.38 2.11
N ILE A 153 6.03 1.32 1.73
CA ILE A 153 6.33 2.75 1.86
C ILE A 153 6.48 3.11 3.35
N VAL A 154 5.54 2.72 4.20
CA VAL A 154 5.60 3.06 5.64
C VAL A 154 6.86 2.53 6.32
N PRO A 155 7.21 1.22 6.25
CA PRO A 155 8.43 0.73 6.87
C PRO A 155 9.70 1.31 6.23
N ALA A 156 9.72 1.57 4.92
CA ALA A 156 10.84 2.25 4.27
C ALA A 156 11.02 3.68 4.82
N LEU A 157 9.94 4.44 4.94
CA LEU A 157 10.00 5.78 5.53
C LEU A 157 10.48 5.72 6.98
N LEU A 158 10.02 4.78 7.79
CA LEU A 158 10.49 4.64 9.18
C LEU A 158 11.95 4.20 9.30
N ALA A 159 12.45 3.40 8.35
CA ALA A 159 13.82 2.90 8.38
C ALA A 159 14.83 3.95 7.88
N PHE A 160 14.44 4.76 6.89
CA PHE A 160 15.35 5.64 6.17
C PHE A 160 15.10 7.13 6.40
N THR A 161 14.00 7.48 7.07
CA THR A 161 13.75 8.83 7.58
C THR A 161 13.66 8.81 9.10
N ARG A 162 13.66 10.00 9.70
CA ARG A 162 13.49 10.20 11.14
C ARG A 162 12.04 10.55 11.50
N MET A 163 11.11 10.24 10.61
CA MET A 163 9.69 10.48 10.85
C MET A 163 9.17 9.56 11.96
N ASN A 164 8.29 10.12 12.77
CA ASN A 164 7.49 9.31 13.66
C ASN A 164 6.40 8.56 12.87
N MET A 165 5.77 7.55 13.48
CA MET A 165 4.78 6.71 12.79
C MET A 165 3.64 7.50 12.13
N VAL A 166 3.13 8.55 12.78
CA VAL A 166 2.01 9.34 12.27
C VAL A 166 2.41 10.16 11.03
N TYR A 167 3.58 10.81 11.05
CA TYR A 167 4.09 11.55 9.88
C TYR A 167 4.46 10.60 8.73
N ALA A 168 4.98 9.41 9.02
CA ALA A 168 5.26 8.40 8.01
C ALA A 168 3.97 7.90 7.34
N VAL A 169 2.91 7.63 8.13
CA VAL A 169 1.58 7.27 7.62
C VAL A 169 1.01 8.41 6.75
N ALA A 170 1.02 9.64 7.25
CA ALA A 170 0.53 10.81 6.51
C ALA A 170 1.24 11.00 5.17
N THR A 171 2.57 10.95 5.18
CA THR A 171 3.41 11.10 3.98
C THR A 171 3.23 9.93 3.02
N SER A 172 3.07 8.71 3.54
CA SER A 172 2.84 7.51 2.72
C SER A 172 1.52 7.57 1.96
N LEU A 173 0.43 8.09 2.55
CA LEU A 173 -0.87 8.18 1.87
C LEU A 173 -0.81 9.07 0.61
N ALA A 174 -0.02 10.15 0.64
CA ALA A 174 0.22 10.96 -0.55
C ALA A 174 1.00 10.18 -1.61
N ILE A 175 2.06 9.47 -1.23
CA ILE A 175 2.85 8.64 -2.15
C ILE A 175 2.00 7.52 -2.75
N ILE A 176 1.21 6.83 -1.92
CA ILE A 176 0.29 5.76 -2.34
C ILE A 176 -0.75 6.27 -3.32
N THR A 177 -1.29 7.47 -3.09
CA THR A 177 -2.24 8.08 -4.03
C THR A 177 -1.62 8.21 -5.42
N LEU A 178 -0.43 8.80 -5.49
CA LEU A 178 0.28 9.02 -6.74
C LEU A 178 0.68 7.70 -7.41
N GLN A 179 1.14 6.74 -6.63
CA GLN A 179 1.54 5.44 -7.14
C GLN A 179 0.35 4.60 -7.61
N SER A 180 -0.74 4.60 -6.84
CA SER A 180 -1.95 3.85 -7.20
C SER A 180 -2.57 4.44 -8.46
N LEU A 181 -2.54 5.76 -8.62
CA LEU A 181 -2.97 6.42 -9.85
C LEU A 181 -2.13 5.99 -11.06
N THR A 182 -0.80 6.05 -10.95
CA THR A 182 0.10 5.66 -12.06
C THR A 182 0.02 4.17 -12.38
N GLY A 183 -0.05 3.31 -11.37
CA GLY A 183 -0.28 1.88 -11.54
C GLY A 183 -1.63 1.60 -12.21
N PHE A 184 -2.71 2.22 -11.73
CA PHE A 184 -4.04 2.04 -12.31
C PHE A 184 -4.08 2.47 -13.76
N ILE A 185 -3.51 3.64 -14.10
CA ILE A 185 -3.42 4.11 -15.49
C ILE A 185 -2.70 3.08 -16.36
N LYS A 186 -1.59 2.51 -15.87
CA LYS A 186 -0.84 1.51 -16.63
C LYS A 186 -1.68 0.26 -16.86
N TYR A 187 -2.24 -0.34 -15.81
CA TYR A 187 -3.11 -1.51 -15.91
C TYR A 187 -4.31 -1.25 -16.84
N PHE A 188 -4.96 -0.10 -16.70
CA PHE A 188 -6.09 0.30 -17.54
C PHE A 188 -5.68 0.46 -19.02
N SER A 189 -4.49 1.01 -19.30
CA SER A 189 -3.96 1.12 -20.67
C SER A 189 -3.68 -0.24 -21.32
N MET A 190 -3.45 -1.26 -20.50
CA MET A 190 -3.19 -2.63 -20.95
C MET A 190 -4.46 -3.49 -20.90
N SER A 191 -5.63 -2.92 -20.62
CA SER A 191 -6.89 -3.65 -20.43
C SER A 191 -7.22 -4.64 -21.56
N THR A 192 -6.95 -4.28 -22.82
CA THR A 192 -7.16 -5.16 -23.97
C THR A 192 -6.23 -6.39 -23.98
N GLN A 193 -5.03 -6.29 -23.39
CA GLN A 193 -4.06 -7.40 -23.34
C GLN A 193 -4.30 -8.36 -22.16
N ILE A 194 -5.04 -7.91 -21.16
CA ILE A 194 -5.18 -8.58 -19.86
C ILE A 194 -6.66 -8.92 -19.56
N ASP A 195 -7.56 -8.75 -20.53
CA ASP A 195 -9.01 -8.98 -20.41
C ASP A 195 -9.62 -8.40 -19.11
N LEU A 196 -9.31 -7.13 -18.82
CA LEU A 196 -9.71 -6.48 -17.56
C LEU A 196 -11.21 -6.20 -17.52
N ASN A 197 -11.92 -6.94 -16.66
CA ASN A 197 -13.35 -6.78 -16.42
C ASN A 197 -13.61 -6.07 -15.08
N LEU A 198 -13.40 -4.75 -15.06
CA LEU A 198 -13.55 -3.94 -13.84
C LEU A 198 -15.02 -3.80 -13.41
N ASN A 199 -15.33 -4.28 -12.22
CA ASN A 199 -16.63 -4.03 -11.59
C ASN A 199 -16.64 -2.67 -10.89
N TRP A 200 -17.06 -1.63 -11.63
CA TRP A 200 -17.13 -0.26 -11.13
C TRP A 200 -18.03 -0.08 -9.91
N GLN A 201 -19.10 -0.88 -9.79
CA GLN A 201 -19.98 -0.82 -8.62
C GLN A 201 -19.24 -1.25 -7.35
N VAL A 202 -18.47 -2.35 -7.41
CA VAL A 202 -17.63 -2.80 -6.30
C VAL A 202 -16.57 -1.76 -5.96
N ILE A 203 -15.88 -1.22 -6.98
CA ILE A 203 -14.84 -0.18 -6.78
C ILE A 203 -15.41 1.05 -6.06
N VAL A 204 -16.54 1.59 -6.52
CA VAL A 204 -17.15 2.79 -5.93
C VAL A 204 -17.63 2.52 -4.50
N ILE A 205 -18.29 1.40 -4.25
CA ILE A 205 -18.77 1.05 -2.91
C ILE A 205 -17.60 0.90 -1.93
N LEU A 206 -16.57 0.13 -2.31
CA LEU A 206 -15.38 -0.07 -1.47
C LEU A 206 -14.63 1.23 -1.24
N ALA A 207 -14.46 2.07 -2.27
CA ALA A 207 -13.78 3.36 -2.17
C ALA A 207 -14.54 4.33 -1.26
N LEU A 208 -15.86 4.48 -1.39
CA LEU A 208 -16.64 5.41 -0.58
C LEU A 208 -16.65 5.01 0.90
N ILE A 209 -17.00 3.75 1.19
CA ILE A 209 -17.06 3.24 2.57
C ILE A 209 -15.65 3.20 3.18
N GLY A 210 -14.66 2.78 2.38
CA GLY A 210 -13.26 2.76 2.77
C GLY A 210 -12.71 4.14 3.08
N SER A 211 -13.07 5.17 2.30
CA SER A 211 -12.64 6.56 2.54
C SER A 211 -13.19 7.08 3.87
N VAL A 212 -14.48 6.88 4.14
CA VAL A 212 -15.09 7.28 5.42
C VAL A 212 -14.42 6.52 6.59
N SER A 213 -14.22 5.22 6.44
CA SER A 213 -13.60 4.37 7.46
C SER A 213 -12.12 4.72 7.68
N SER A 214 -11.40 5.12 6.64
CA SER A 214 -10.02 5.60 6.73
C SER A 214 -9.90 6.85 7.58
N LEU A 215 -10.81 7.81 7.41
CA LEU A 215 -10.84 9.01 8.27
C LEU A 215 -11.07 8.67 9.75
N LEU A 216 -11.86 7.63 10.05
CA LEU A 216 -12.03 7.12 11.41
C LEU A 216 -10.75 6.43 11.91
N GLY A 217 -10.12 5.61 11.07
CA GLY A 217 -8.84 4.95 11.37
C GLY A 217 -7.74 5.94 11.69
N GLN A 218 -7.66 7.06 10.97
CA GLN A 218 -6.66 8.11 11.21
C GLN A 218 -6.80 8.74 12.60
N LYS A 219 -8.03 9.01 13.04
CA LYS A 219 -8.29 9.56 14.39
C LYS A 219 -7.83 8.59 15.49
N LEU A 220 -7.98 7.29 15.26
CA LEU A 220 -7.48 6.26 16.17
C LEU A 220 -5.94 6.20 16.14
N ALA A 221 -5.33 6.33 14.96
CA ALA A 221 -3.88 6.30 14.78
C ALA A 221 -3.17 7.43 15.53
N THR A 222 -3.72 8.65 15.48
CA THR A 222 -3.11 9.83 16.12
C THR A 222 -3.05 9.72 17.64
N ASN A 223 -3.95 8.95 18.25
CA ASN A 223 -4.03 8.76 19.70
C ASN A 223 -3.36 7.45 20.18
N ALA A 224 -2.94 6.58 19.25
CA ALA A 224 -2.37 5.29 19.58
C ALA A 224 -0.85 5.39 19.86
N PRO A 225 -0.32 4.64 20.85
CA PRO A 225 1.11 4.54 21.06
C PRO A 225 1.81 3.96 19.82
N GLN A 226 2.90 4.60 19.37
CA GLN A 226 3.58 4.23 18.12
C GLN A 226 4.08 2.78 18.11
N GLU A 227 4.58 2.29 19.24
CA GLU A 227 5.02 0.89 19.37
C GLU A 227 3.88 -0.11 19.20
N LYS A 228 2.69 0.21 19.73
CA LYS A 228 1.51 -0.65 19.59
C LYS A 228 1.05 -0.67 18.13
N LEU A 229 1.03 0.49 17.47
CA LEU A 229 0.63 0.59 16.06
C LEU A 229 1.60 -0.16 15.14
N LYS A 230 2.90 0.00 15.40
CA LYS A 230 3.96 -0.73 14.70
C LYS A 230 3.84 -2.25 14.89
N LYS A 231 3.66 -2.71 16.13
CA LYS A 231 3.51 -4.14 16.46
C LYS A 231 2.24 -4.73 15.84
N PHE A 232 1.12 -4.00 15.92
CA PHE A 232 -0.13 -4.40 15.28
C PHE A 232 0.04 -4.56 13.78
N PHE A 233 0.66 -3.59 13.11
CA PHE A 233 0.91 -3.67 11.67
C PHE A 233 1.82 -4.84 11.30
N ALA A 234 2.88 -5.08 12.06
CA ALA A 234 3.80 -6.19 11.80
C ALA A 234 3.11 -7.56 11.95
N ILE A 235 2.31 -7.74 13.00
CA ILE A 235 1.50 -8.96 13.20
C ILE A 235 0.49 -9.11 12.06
N PHE A 236 -0.14 -8.02 11.67
CA PHE A 236 -1.11 -7.99 10.58
C PHE A 236 -0.51 -8.42 9.23
N LEU A 237 0.67 -7.89 8.87
CA LEU A 237 1.43 -8.33 7.69
C LEU A 237 1.77 -9.82 7.76
N LEU A 238 2.16 -10.32 8.94
CA LEU A 238 2.52 -11.73 9.13
C LEU A 238 1.30 -12.65 8.89
N ILE A 239 0.14 -12.31 9.46
CA ILE A 239 -1.09 -13.09 9.26
C ILE A 239 -1.49 -13.10 7.77
N MET A 240 -1.48 -11.93 7.12
CA MET A 240 -1.89 -11.81 5.73
C MET A 240 -0.94 -12.53 4.77
N SER A 241 0.38 -12.40 4.98
CA SER A 241 1.37 -13.08 4.14
C SER A 241 1.26 -14.60 4.23
N VAL A 242 1.06 -15.16 5.43
CA VAL A 242 0.83 -16.60 5.61
C VAL A 242 -0.47 -17.03 4.93
N SER A 243 -1.56 -16.27 5.09
CA SER A 243 -2.85 -16.58 4.46
C SER A 243 -2.75 -16.62 2.93
N ILE A 244 -2.06 -15.65 2.33
CA ILE A 244 -1.89 -15.58 0.86
C ILE A 244 -0.96 -16.69 0.39
N LEU A 245 0.12 -17.02 1.11
CA LEU A 245 1.01 -18.12 0.73
C LEU A 245 0.27 -19.47 0.72
N ILE A 246 -0.57 -19.74 1.72
CA ILE A 246 -1.33 -20.99 1.78
C ILE A 246 -2.26 -21.12 0.56
N HIS A 247 -3.00 -20.06 0.21
CA HIS A 247 -3.91 -20.08 -0.95
C HIS A 247 -3.14 -20.11 -2.27
N SER A 248 -2.09 -19.30 -2.40
CA SER A 248 -1.31 -19.27 -3.63
C SER A 248 -0.65 -20.61 -3.90
N ILE A 249 -0.18 -21.34 -2.88
CA ILE A 249 0.38 -22.68 -3.05
C ILE A 249 -0.71 -23.69 -3.44
N SER A 250 -1.93 -23.60 -2.88
CA SER A 250 -3.01 -24.50 -3.28
C SER A 250 -3.47 -24.30 -4.72
N ASP A 251 -3.34 -23.10 -5.29
CA ASP A 251 -3.67 -22.85 -6.70
C ASP A 251 -2.61 -23.41 -7.68
N PHE A 252 -1.41 -23.73 -7.18
CA PHE A 252 -0.32 -24.33 -7.99
C PHE A 252 -0.38 -25.88 -8.08
N PHE A 253 -1.16 -26.55 -7.21
CA PHE A 253 -1.24 -28.01 -7.11
C PHE A 253 -2.65 -28.53 -7.44
#